data_AF-A0A3B3W0T3-F1
#
_entry.id   AF-A0A3B3W0T3-F1
#
_cell.length_a   1.000
_cell.length_b   1.000
_cell.length_c   1.000
_cell.angle_alpha   90.00
_cell.angle_beta   90.00
_cell.angle_gamma   90.00
#
_symmetry.space_group_name_H-M   'P 1'
#
loop_
_entity.id
_entity.type
_entity.pdbx_description
1 polymer ?
#
loop_
_entity_poly.entity_id
_entity_poly.type
_entity_poly.pdbx_seq_one_letter_code
_entity_poly.pdbx_strand_id
1 'polypeptide(L)'
;MPRSIKQLLAETLEDLTQNNLDKFVFQLLDRSEEPRVRRCRVEGKSRLDIVDVLVSTFTEDKAVDVTAEILRSIGCNHQAETLCEFSWS
;
A
#
# COMPACT_ATOMS: atom_id res chain seq x y z
N MET A 1 -4.44 15.69 -15.70
CA MET A 1 -4.52 14.23 -15.88
C MET A 1 -5.21 13.67 -14.64
N PRO A 2 -6.26 12.84 -14.76
CA PRO A 2 -6.79 12.13 -13.60
C PRO A 2 -5.66 11.29 -12.99
N ARG A 3 -5.46 11.38 -11.68
CA ARG A 3 -4.48 10.52 -11.00
C ARG A 3 -5.03 9.10 -10.98
N SER A 4 -4.27 8.12 -11.43
CA SER A 4 -4.65 6.70 -11.28
C SER A 4 -4.42 6.23 -9.85
N ILE A 5 -5.15 5.21 -9.39
CA ILE A 5 -4.97 4.63 -8.06
C ILE A 5 -3.52 4.15 -7.83
N LYS A 6 -2.90 3.60 -8.87
CA LYS A 6 -1.46 3.26 -8.84
C LYS A 6 -0.58 4.46 -8.51
N GLN A 7 -0.85 5.64 -9.06
CA GLN A 7 -0.05 6.83 -8.76
C GLN A 7 -0.25 7.27 -7.31
N LEU A 8 -1.50 7.28 -6.84
CA LEU A 8 -1.82 7.67 -5.47
C LEU A 8 -1.15 6.75 -4.44
N LEU A 9 -1.18 5.43 -4.66
CA LEU A 9 -0.47 4.45 -3.84
C LEU A 9 1.05 4.65 -3.89
N ALA A 10 1.60 4.96 -5.07
CA ALA A 10 3.03 5.23 -5.22
C ALA A 10 3.45 6.46 -4.42
N GLU A 11 2.76 7.59 -4.60
CA GLU A 11 3.01 8.83 -3.85
C GLU A 11 2.94 8.58 -2.33
N THR A 12 1.94 7.81 -1.89
CA THR A 12 1.77 7.44 -0.47
C THR A 12 2.94 6.61 0.06
N LEU A 13 3.39 5.59 -0.68
CA LEU A 13 4.53 4.76 -0.27
C LEU A 13 5.88 5.47 -0.41
N GLU A 14 5.98 6.49 -1.27
CA GLU A 14 7.16 7.33 -1.42
C GLU A 14 7.37 8.28 -0.23
N ASP A 15 6.29 8.78 0.35
CA ASP A 15 6.30 9.58 1.58
C ASP A 15 6.76 8.77 2.81
N LEU A 16 6.61 7.44 2.77
CA LEU A 16 7.06 6.57 3.86
C LEU A 16 8.58 6.52 3.98
N THR A 17 9.08 6.68 5.21
CA THR A 17 10.46 6.32 5.54
C THR A 17 10.71 4.82 5.27
N GLN A 18 11.98 4.46 5.02
CA GLN A 18 12.35 3.06 4.76
C GLN A 18 11.92 2.12 5.90
N ASN A 19 11.98 2.59 7.15
CA ASN A 19 11.53 1.83 8.32
C ASN A 19 10.01 1.59 8.34
N ASN A 20 9.21 2.59 7.94
CA ASN A 20 7.76 2.42 7.84
C ASN A 20 7.39 1.53 6.66
N LEU A 21 8.13 1.61 5.56
CA LEU A 21 7.95 0.71 4.42
C LEU A 21 8.26 -0.75 4.78
N ASP A 22 9.30 -1.00 5.57
CA ASP A 22 9.63 -2.36 6.04
C ASP A 22 8.50 -2.93 6.92
N LYS A 23 8.01 -2.13 7.88
CA LYS A 23 6.83 -2.49 8.70
C LYS A 23 5.58 -2.72 7.84
N PHE A 24 5.36 -1.89 6.83
CA PHE A 24 4.25 -2.03 5.88
C PHE A 24 4.32 -3.38 5.16
N VAL A 25 5.48 -3.72 4.58
CA VAL A 25 5.69 -4.99 3.89
C VAL A 25 5.54 -6.16 4.84
N PHE A 26 6.07 -6.05 6.07
CA PHE A 26 5.89 -7.08 7.10
C PHE A 26 4.41 -7.34 7.40
N GLN A 27 3.61 -6.29 7.65
CA GLN A 27 2.17 -6.40 7.89
C GLN A 27 1.41 -6.93 6.67
N LEU A 28 1.78 -6.51 5.46
CA LEU A 28 1.19 -6.99 4.21
C LEU A 28 1.39 -8.52 4.04
N LEU A 29 2.53 -9.05 4.47
CA LEU A 29 2.85 -10.48 4.44
C LEU A 29 2.21 -11.28 5.58
N ASP A 30 2.03 -10.64 6.74
CA ASP A 30 1.42 -11.24 7.93
C ASP A 30 -0.11 -11.39 7.78
N ARG A 31 -0.73 -10.66 6.83
CA ARG A 31 -2.15 -10.84 6.49
C ARG A 31 -2.47 -12.32 6.22
N SER A 32 -3.36 -12.85 7.05
CA SER A 32 -3.92 -14.19 6.90
C SER A 32 -5.17 -14.21 6.00
N GLU A 33 -5.74 -13.04 5.69
CA GLU A 33 -6.91 -12.88 4.82
C GLU A 33 -6.54 -13.03 3.34
N GLU A 34 -7.38 -13.71 2.57
CA GLU A 34 -7.22 -13.80 1.11
C GLU A 34 -7.75 -12.54 0.40
N PRO A 35 -7.06 -12.06 -0.66
CA PRO A 35 -5.89 -12.64 -1.30
C PRO A 35 -4.57 -12.30 -0.57
N ARG A 36 -3.66 -13.29 -0.48
CA ARG A 36 -2.38 -13.14 0.23
C ARG A 36 -1.24 -12.78 -0.71
N VAL A 37 -0.40 -11.84 -0.30
CA VAL A 37 0.82 -11.47 -1.02
C VAL A 37 1.94 -12.45 -0.68
N ARG A 38 2.59 -13.02 -1.69
CA ARG A 38 3.78 -13.87 -1.48
C ARG A 38 5.00 -12.99 -1.20
N ARG A 39 5.81 -13.37 -0.20
CA ARG A 39 7.07 -12.69 0.18
C ARG A 39 7.98 -12.38 -1.01
N CYS A 40 8.15 -13.33 -1.93
CA CYS A 40 8.97 -13.17 -3.13
C CYS A 40 8.49 -12.05 -4.08
N ARG A 41 7.26 -11.55 -3.93
CA ARG A 41 6.73 -10.44 -4.74
C ARG A 41 7.07 -9.07 -4.16
N VAL A 42 7.47 -8.95 -2.90
CA VAL A 42 7.66 -7.66 -2.21
C VAL A 42 9.04 -7.51 -1.55
N GLU A 43 9.70 -8.61 -1.22
CA GLU A 43 11.04 -8.58 -0.62
C GLU A 43 12.09 -8.10 -1.65
N GLY A 44 12.86 -7.08 -1.28
CA GLY A 44 13.90 -6.49 -2.16
C GLY A 44 13.35 -5.69 -3.34
N LYS A 45 12.04 -5.44 -3.39
CA LYS A 45 11.38 -4.72 -4.48
C LYS A 45 11.31 -3.22 -4.23
N SER A 46 11.23 -2.46 -5.33
CA SER A 46 10.99 -1.01 -5.26
C SER A 46 9.56 -0.71 -4.80
N ARG A 47 9.33 0.51 -4.30
CA ARG A 47 7.99 0.99 -3.92
C ARG A 47 6.99 0.84 -5.07
N LEU A 48 7.39 1.17 -6.29
CA LEU A 48 6.54 1.04 -7.48
C LEU A 48 6.16 -0.42 -7.78
N ASP A 49 7.10 -1.35 -7.61
CA ASP A 49 6.80 -2.79 -7.72
C ASP A 49 5.81 -3.25 -6.64
N ILE A 50 5.96 -2.75 -5.41
CA ILE A 50 5.04 -3.06 -4.30
C ILE A 50 3.62 -2.56 -4.64
N VAL A 51 3.50 -1.35 -5.20
CA VAL A 51 2.22 -0.83 -5.68
C VAL A 51 1.61 -1.70 -6.78
N ASP A 52 2.42 -2.12 -7.75
CA ASP A 52 1.92 -2.98 -8.82
C ASP A 52 1.42 -4.33 -8.27
N VAL A 53 2.13 -4.89 -7.28
CA VAL A 53 1.70 -6.10 -6.57
C VAL A 53 0.41 -5.88 -5.79
N LEU A 54 0.24 -4.74 -5.11
CA LEU A 54 -0.98 -4.40 -4.40
C LEU A 54 -2.18 -4.36 -5.36
N VAL A 55 -2.09 -3.57 -6.43
CA VAL A 55 -3.19 -3.43 -7.40
C VAL A 55 -3.44 -4.74 -8.15
N SER A 56 -2.39 -5.49 -8.49
CA SER A 56 -2.53 -6.81 -9.15
C SER A 56 -3.16 -7.86 -8.24
N THR A 57 -2.99 -7.76 -6.92
CA THR A 57 -3.46 -8.77 -5.95
C THR A 57 -4.84 -8.43 -5.42
N PHE A 58 -5.08 -7.16 -5.10
CA PHE A 58 -6.30 -6.71 -4.44
C PHE A 58 -7.29 -6.03 -5.37
N THR A 59 -6.90 -5.62 -6.60
CA THR A 59 -7.63 -4.64 -7.45
C THR A 59 -7.53 -3.22 -6.92
N GLU A 60 -7.78 -2.21 -7.76
CA GLU A 60 -7.53 -0.81 -7.43
C GLU A 60 -8.25 -0.35 -6.16
N ASP A 61 -9.57 -0.58 -6.07
CA ASP A 61 -10.40 -0.17 -4.93
C ASP A 61 -9.92 -0.80 -3.61
N LYS A 62 -9.84 -2.13 -3.55
CA LYS A 62 -9.41 -2.84 -2.34
C LYS A 62 -7.92 -2.63 -2.02
N ALA A 63 -7.08 -2.29 -3.01
CA ALA A 63 -5.69 -1.94 -2.74
C ALA A 63 -5.56 -0.65 -1.92
N VAL A 64 -6.47 0.32 -2.12
CA VAL A 64 -6.54 1.54 -1.30
C VAL A 64 -6.90 1.19 0.13
N ASP A 65 -7.98 0.42 0.34
CA ASP A 65 -8.43 -0.02 1.66
C ASP A 65 -7.35 -0.78 2.43
N VAL A 66 -6.73 -1.79 1.79
CA VAL A 66 -5.67 -2.60 2.40
C VAL A 66 -4.46 -1.73 2.76
N THR A 67 -4.08 -0.80 1.90
CA THR A 67 -2.95 0.09 2.15
C THR A 67 -3.26 1.04 3.32
N ALA A 68 -4.44 1.65 3.35
CA ALA A 68 -4.87 2.54 4.43
C ALA A 68 -4.94 1.80 5.78
N GLU A 69 -5.47 0.57 5.81
CA GLU A 69 -5.53 -0.26 7.02
C GLU A 69 -4.14 -0.56 7.57
N ILE A 70 -3.20 -0.99 6.71
CA ILE A 70 -1.83 -1.28 7.12
C ILE A 70 -1.12 -0.02 7.61
N LEU A 71 -1.30 1.11 6.91
CA LEU A 71 -0.74 2.40 7.29
C LEU A 71 -1.21 2.82 8.70
N ARG A 72 -2.51 2.66 9.01
CA ARG A 72 -3.05 2.89 10.36
C ARG A 72 -2.43 1.95 11.39
N SER A 73 -2.28 0.66 11.06
CA SER A 73 -1.66 -0.34 11.94
C SER A 73 -0.22 0.03 12.33
N ILE A 74 0.56 0.56 11.39
CA ILE A 74 1.97 0.95 11.64
C ILE A 74 2.14 2.37 12.21
N GLY A 75 1.04 3.11 12.44
CA GLY A 75 1.04 4.48 12.97
C GLY A 75 1.19 5.60 11.92
N CYS A 76 1.13 5.28 10.63
CA CYS A 76 1.15 6.22 9.50
C CYS A 76 -0.26 6.74 9.16
N ASN A 77 -0.97 7.27 10.17
CA ASN A 77 -2.36 7.69 10.03
C ASN A 77 -2.55 8.84 9.02
N HIS A 78 -1.60 9.79 8.97
CA HIS A 78 -1.66 10.92 8.04
C HIS A 78 -1.65 10.46 6.58
N GLN A 79 -0.76 9.52 6.25
CA GLN A 79 -0.70 8.91 4.92
C GLN A 79 -1.99 8.13 4.60
N ALA A 80 -2.56 7.44 5.59
CA ALA A 80 -3.81 6.70 5.41
C ALA A 80 -5.01 7.62 5.15
N GLU A 81 -5.12 8.74 5.86
CA GLU A 81 -6.17 9.75 5.65
C GLU A 81 -6.03 10.39 4.28
N THR A 82 -4.82 10.84 3.93
CA THR A 82 -4.53 11.44 2.62
C THR A 82 -4.93 10.49 1.49
N LEU A 83 -4.55 9.21 1.61
CA LEU A 83 -4.90 8.16 0.65
C LEU A 83 -6.43 7.99 0.51
N CYS A 84 -7.18 7.98 1.62
CA CYS A 84 -8.65 7.89 1.61
C CYS A 84 -9.30 9.12 0.97
N GLU A 85 -8.85 10.33 1.30
CA GLU A 85 -9.41 11.58 0.78
C GLU A 85 -9.30 11.68 -0.74
N PHE A 86 -8.15 11.28 -1.30
CA PHE A 86 -7.93 11.29 -2.75
C PHE A 86 -8.66 10.17 -3.50
N SER A 87 -8.99 9.07 -2.84
CA SER A 87 -9.73 7.97 -3.47
C SER A 87 -11.22 8.28 -3.67
N TRP A 88 -11.79 9.20 -2.88
CA TRP A 88 -13.20 9.59 -2.94
C TRP A 88 -13.43 10.95 -3.63
N SER A 89 -12.36 11.59 -4.12
CA SER A 89 -12.41 12.93 -4.77
C SER A 89 -12.57 12.89 -6.30
#